data_AF-A0A8A2VGK5-F1
#
_entry.id   AF-A0A8A2VGK5-F1
#
_cell.length_a   1.000
_cell.length_b   1.000
_cell.length_c   1.000
_cell.angle_alpha   90.00
_cell.angle_beta   90.00
_cell.angle_gamma   90.00
#
_symmetry.space_group_name_H-M   'P 1'
#
loop_
_entity.id
_entity.type
_entity.pdbx_description
1 polymer ?
#
loop_
_entity_poly.entity_id
_entity_poly.type
_entity_poly.pdbx_seq_one_letter_code
_entity_poly.pdbx_strand_id
1 'polypeptide(L)'
;MATDYPADWDRRRKQVYQRDGYSCQNCGASGGPDGNTELHAHHVVPKSKGGSHKTTNLVTVCKKCHEAIHGNGTAPSFKAQLSTEQEAYATIQQATVPFNQLEQRFELISKGEYSDSSSEDAIMETIYLAFEAKKQVAQVASSEVLESLSEGESSVIRRWISTAQEMIGLYIEIVGLLTDGTEEPQCTECGEIIGHDDDFCRGCGAKLSDEQFKDSKSAAIDEEKLDNKFERFDKYRYEFNEVGLEVTAAMAYNAGRNITAPWDHCPNCGKGRTVLENDKGEVLCLFCNARWEKRRKKWAMHRGELEGEKKSKGEWDEICRESAAQFENLDWEQKAELVDTNIEELQRDFT
;
A
#
# COMPACT_ATOMS: atom_id res chain seq x y z
N MET A 1 -35.73 17.79 -41.41
CA MET A 1 -35.64 18.08 -39.97
C MET A 1 -34.35 18.83 -39.75
N ALA A 2 -34.41 20.10 -39.33
CA ALA A 2 -33.21 20.88 -39.07
C ALA A 2 -32.42 20.21 -37.95
N THR A 3 -31.15 19.89 -38.20
CA THR A 3 -30.27 19.32 -37.18
C THR A 3 -30.16 20.33 -36.05
N ASP A 4 -30.60 19.96 -34.86
CA ASP A 4 -30.55 20.74 -33.61
C ASP A 4 -29.09 20.85 -33.09
N TYR A 5 -28.16 21.13 -34.00
CA TYR A 5 -26.73 21.21 -33.78
C TYR A 5 -26.18 22.43 -34.53
N PRO A 6 -25.21 23.16 -33.95
CA PRO A 6 -24.63 24.32 -34.60
C PRO A 6 -23.86 23.93 -35.86
N ALA A 7 -23.72 24.86 -36.80
CA ALA A 7 -23.01 24.61 -38.07
C ALA A 7 -21.55 24.16 -37.89
N ASP A 8 -20.93 24.47 -36.74
CA ASP A 8 -19.56 24.09 -36.39
C ASP A 8 -19.48 22.83 -35.51
N TRP A 9 -20.53 22.02 -35.44
CA TRP A 9 -20.60 20.83 -34.60
C TRP A 9 -19.46 19.83 -34.86
N ASP A 10 -19.12 19.55 -36.12
CA ASP A 10 -18.03 18.64 -36.46
C ASP A 10 -16.68 19.10 -35.93
N ARG A 11 -16.43 20.43 -35.98
CA ARG A 11 -15.22 21.02 -35.43
C ARG A 11 -15.18 20.87 -33.90
N ARG A 12 -16.30 21.10 -33.22
CA ARG A 12 -16.41 20.96 -31.76
C ARG A 12 -16.19 19.53 -31.30
N ARG A 13 -16.79 18.55 -31.99
CA ARG A 13 -16.62 17.13 -31.67
C ARG A 13 -15.16 16.68 -31.83
N LYS A 14 -14.51 17.06 -32.94
CA LYS A 14 -13.08 16.76 -33.15
C LYS A 14 -12.18 17.41 -32.08
N GLN A 15 -12.47 18.64 -31.67
CA GLN A 15 -11.76 19.29 -30.57
C GLN A 15 -11.93 18.55 -29.24
N VAL A 16 -13.13 18.04 -28.96
CA VAL A 16 -13.43 17.26 -27.75
C VAL A 16 -12.70 15.91 -27.81
N TYR A 17 -12.68 15.23 -28.95
CA TYR A 17 -11.94 13.97 -29.13
C TYR A 17 -10.44 14.18 -28.92
N GLN A 18 -9.87 15.23 -29.52
CA GLN A 18 -8.46 15.55 -29.36
C GLN A 18 -8.10 15.92 -27.91
N ARG A 19 -8.96 16.71 -27.24
CA ARG A 19 -8.79 17.05 -25.80
C ARG A 19 -8.77 15.80 -24.94
N ASP A 20 -9.63 14.85 -25.25
CA ASP A 20 -9.83 13.60 -24.50
C ASP A 20 -8.90 12.47 -24.98
N GLY A 21 -7.86 12.79 -25.77
CA GLY A 21 -6.86 11.83 -26.24
C GLY A 21 -7.41 10.75 -27.18
N TYR A 22 -8.52 11.02 -27.88
CA TYR A 22 -9.28 10.05 -28.67
C TYR A 22 -9.72 8.81 -27.86
N SER A 23 -9.90 8.97 -26.56
CA SER A 23 -10.29 7.88 -25.65
C SER A 23 -11.65 8.12 -25.01
N CYS A 24 -12.44 7.06 -24.90
CA CYS A 24 -13.71 7.08 -24.16
C CYS A 24 -13.46 7.41 -22.68
N GLN A 25 -14.07 8.49 -22.19
CA GLN A 25 -13.89 8.98 -20.82
C GLN A 25 -14.66 8.15 -19.77
N ASN A 26 -15.44 7.15 -20.19
CA ASN A 26 -16.09 6.20 -19.28
C ASN A 26 -15.34 4.87 -19.18
N CYS A 27 -14.90 4.30 -20.32
CA CYS A 27 -14.35 2.94 -20.35
C CYS A 27 -12.92 2.84 -20.90
N GLY A 28 -12.30 3.95 -21.29
CA GLY A 28 -10.92 3.98 -21.78
C GLY A 28 -10.71 3.53 -23.24
N ALA A 29 -11.75 3.05 -23.93
CA ALA A 29 -11.61 2.54 -25.29
C ALA A 29 -11.12 3.62 -26.28
N SER A 30 -10.04 3.31 -27.01
CA SER A 30 -9.40 4.22 -27.98
C SER A 30 -10.08 4.18 -29.35
N GLY A 31 -10.29 5.36 -29.94
CA GLY A 31 -10.72 5.56 -31.32
C GLY A 31 -9.73 6.43 -32.10
N GLY A 32 -10.16 6.98 -33.24
CA GLY A 32 -9.32 7.91 -34.01
C GLY A 32 -8.13 7.23 -34.71
N PRO A 33 -6.96 7.88 -34.79
CA PRO A 33 -5.77 7.31 -35.45
C PRO A 33 -5.22 6.05 -34.77
N ASP A 34 -5.38 5.97 -33.45
CA ASP A 34 -4.72 4.97 -32.60
C ASP A 34 -5.69 3.88 -32.10
N GLY A 35 -6.92 3.83 -32.62
CA GLY A 35 -7.93 2.86 -32.21
C GLY A 35 -9.10 2.73 -33.18
N ASN A 36 -9.83 1.63 -33.09
CA ASN A 36 -10.95 1.31 -34.00
C ASN A 36 -12.34 1.58 -33.39
N THR A 37 -12.41 2.20 -32.22
CA THR A 37 -13.68 2.46 -31.52
C THR A 37 -14.39 3.68 -32.10
N GLU A 38 -15.69 3.55 -32.38
CA GLU A 38 -16.54 4.69 -32.74
C GLU A 38 -16.76 5.61 -31.52
N LEU A 39 -16.35 6.87 -31.68
CA LEU A 39 -16.44 7.91 -30.64
C LEU A 39 -17.58 8.88 -30.89
N HIS A 40 -18.26 9.27 -29.81
CA HIS A 40 -19.32 10.25 -29.77
C HIS A 40 -18.99 11.34 -28.76
N ALA A 41 -19.33 12.60 -29.09
CA ALA A 41 -19.31 13.69 -28.12
C ALA A 41 -20.67 13.73 -27.41
N HIS A 42 -20.69 13.35 -26.14
CA HIS A 42 -21.87 13.34 -25.30
C HIS A 42 -21.99 14.64 -24.50
N HIS A 43 -23.21 15.12 -24.30
CA HIS A 43 -23.46 16.29 -23.45
C HIS A 43 -23.48 15.91 -21.97
N VAL A 44 -22.59 16.48 -21.16
CA VAL A 44 -22.52 16.24 -19.71
C VAL A 44 -23.81 16.66 -19.02
N VAL A 45 -24.25 17.90 -19.26
CA VAL A 45 -25.62 18.33 -18.97
C VAL A 45 -26.47 18.05 -20.21
N PRO A 46 -27.51 17.20 -20.14
CA PRO A 46 -28.33 16.86 -21.30
C PRO A 46 -29.00 18.08 -21.94
N LYS A 47 -29.17 18.04 -23.27
CA LYS A 47 -29.87 19.09 -24.02
C LYS A 47 -31.28 19.37 -23.51
N SER A 48 -32.02 18.32 -23.15
CA SER A 48 -33.38 18.42 -22.58
C SER A 48 -33.43 19.16 -21.25
N LYS A 49 -32.28 19.29 -20.56
CA LYS A 49 -32.11 20.03 -19.31
C LYS A 49 -31.35 21.35 -19.51
N GLY A 50 -31.29 21.87 -20.74
CA GLY A 50 -30.64 23.16 -21.05
C GLY A 50 -29.13 23.06 -21.31
N GLY A 51 -28.61 21.86 -21.55
CA GLY A 51 -27.20 21.65 -21.87
C GLY A 51 -26.72 22.39 -23.12
N SER A 52 -25.60 23.12 -23.01
CA SER A 52 -25.01 23.86 -24.13
C SER A 52 -24.18 22.98 -25.08
N HIS A 53 -23.98 23.41 -26.33
CA HIS A 53 -23.03 22.79 -27.28
C HIS A 53 -21.59 23.32 -27.12
N LYS A 54 -21.26 23.99 -26.01
CA LYS A 54 -19.88 24.40 -25.74
C LYS A 54 -19.04 23.15 -25.47
N THR A 55 -17.79 23.13 -25.93
CA THR A 55 -16.86 22.00 -25.73
C THR A 55 -16.69 21.64 -24.25
N THR A 56 -16.85 22.62 -23.35
CA THR A 56 -16.85 22.41 -21.89
C THR A 56 -18.02 21.57 -21.36
N ASN A 57 -19.12 21.47 -22.10
CA ASN A 57 -20.27 20.62 -21.77
C ASN A 57 -20.28 19.31 -22.58
N LEU A 58 -19.18 18.99 -23.27
CA LEU A 58 -19.05 17.80 -24.09
C LEU A 58 -17.95 16.90 -23.55
N VAL A 59 -18.17 15.59 -23.64
CA VAL A 59 -17.22 14.55 -23.24
C VAL A 59 -17.17 13.45 -24.29
N THR A 60 -15.99 12.89 -24.55
CA THR A 60 -15.81 11.78 -25.49
C THR A 60 -16.24 10.46 -24.86
N VAL A 61 -17.15 9.73 -25.50
CA VAL A 61 -17.55 8.37 -25.09
C VAL A 61 -17.61 7.44 -26.30
N CYS A 62 -17.36 6.15 -26.11
CA CYS A 62 -17.57 5.16 -27.17
C CYS A 62 -19.06 4.91 -27.38
N LYS A 63 -19.44 4.36 -28.54
CA LYS A 63 -20.82 4.02 -28.88
C LYS A 63 -21.55 3.23 -27.79
N LYS A 64 -20.93 2.19 -27.24
CA LYS A 64 -21.54 1.35 -26.18
C LYS A 64 -21.86 2.15 -24.91
N CYS A 65 -20.93 3.00 -24.47
CA CYS A 65 -21.16 3.89 -23.32
C CYS A 65 -22.23 4.94 -23.64
N HIS A 66 -22.21 5.48 -24.85
CA HIS A 66 -23.20 6.46 -25.32
C HIS A 66 -24.63 5.89 -25.29
N GLU A 67 -24.80 4.67 -25.80
CA GLU A 67 -26.09 3.95 -25.80
C GLU A 67 -26.58 3.65 -24.39
N ALA A 68 -25.68 3.22 -23.50
CA ALA A 68 -26.01 2.94 -22.11
C ALA A 68 -26.47 4.17 -21.33
N ILE A 69 -25.88 5.34 -21.57
CA ILE A 69 -26.34 6.62 -20.97
C ILE A 69 -27.80 6.92 -21.37
N HIS A 70 -28.20 6.51 -22.56
CA HIS A 70 -29.57 6.66 -23.06
C HIS A 70 -30.50 5.49 -22.71
N GLY A 71 -30.08 4.58 -21.83
CA GLY A 71 -30.87 3.43 -21.37
C GLY A 71 -30.91 2.26 -22.34
N ASN A 72 -30.11 2.27 -23.41
CA ASN A 72 -30.07 1.25 -24.45
C ASN A 72 -28.92 0.24 -24.27
N GLY A 73 -28.64 -0.15 -23.03
CA GLY A 73 -27.63 -1.15 -22.70
C GLY A 73 -26.90 -0.87 -21.38
N THR A 74 -25.90 -1.69 -21.08
CA THR A 74 -25.03 -1.54 -19.91
C THR A 74 -23.70 -0.94 -20.33
N ALA A 75 -23.27 0.14 -19.67
CA ALA A 75 -22.00 0.78 -19.98
C ALA A 75 -20.86 -0.15 -19.54
N PRO A 76 -19.87 -0.45 -20.40
CA PRO A 76 -18.64 -1.08 -19.92
C PRO A 76 -17.98 -0.10 -18.93
N SER A 77 -17.62 -0.58 -17.74
CA SER A 77 -16.80 0.22 -16.81
C SER A 77 -15.40 0.39 -17.39
N PHE A 78 -14.67 1.40 -16.90
CA PHE A 78 -13.21 1.45 -17.05
C PHE A 78 -12.63 0.22 -16.36
N LYS A 79 -12.59 -0.91 -17.07
CA LYS A 79 -11.57 -1.91 -16.83
C LYS A 79 -10.38 -1.40 -17.61
N ALA A 80 -9.48 -0.68 -16.94
CA ALA A 80 -8.09 -0.88 -17.30
C ALA A 80 -7.95 -2.41 -17.35
N GLN A 81 -7.64 -2.98 -18.52
CA GLN A 81 -7.20 -4.36 -18.57
C GLN A 81 -5.85 -4.36 -17.87
N LEU A 82 -5.91 -4.31 -16.54
CA LEU A 82 -4.77 -4.67 -15.73
C LEU A 82 -4.49 -6.13 -16.11
N SER A 83 -3.22 -6.44 -16.37
CA SER A 83 -2.84 -7.84 -16.39
C SER A 83 -3.23 -8.45 -15.03
N THR A 84 -3.51 -9.75 -15.01
CA THR A 84 -3.74 -10.53 -13.77
C THR A 84 -2.68 -10.20 -12.71
N GLU A 85 -1.44 -10.05 -13.16
CA GLU A 85 -0.30 -9.60 -12.38
C GLU A 85 -0.45 -8.17 -11.79
N GLN A 86 -0.87 -7.18 -12.59
CA GLN A 86 -1.13 -5.82 -12.10
C GLN A 86 -2.27 -5.78 -11.05
N GLU A 87 -3.27 -6.65 -11.17
CA GLU A 87 -4.34 -6.78 -10.16
C GLU A 87 -3.81 -7.38 -8.84
N ALA A 88 -2.92 -8.38 -8.88
CA ALA A 88 -2.28 -8.89 -7.67
C ALA A 88 -1.42 -7.83 -7.00
N TYR A 89 -0.65 -7.10 -7.78
CA TYR A 89 0.19 -6.04 -7.24
C TYR A 89 -0.61 -4.92 -6.58
N ALA A 90 -1.72 -4.50 -7.18
CA ALA A 90 -2.65 -3.59 -6.53
C ALA A 90 -3.25 -4.19 -5.24
N THR A 91 -3.53 -5.49 -5.24
CA THR A 91 -4.04 -6.21 -4.05
C THR A 91 -2.99 -6.25 -2.94
N ILE A 92 -1.71 -6.50 -3.27
CA ILE A 92 -0.60 -6.50 -2.31
C ILE A 92 -0.38 -5.10 -1.74
N GLN A 93 -0.38 -4.07 -2.59
CA GLN A 93 -0.28 -2.67 -2.13
C GLN A 93 -1.41 -2.29 -1.18
N GLN A 94 -2.66 -2.69 -1.50
CA GLN A 94 -3.79 -2.50 -0.58
C GLN A 94 -3.54 -3.23 0.73
N ALA A 95 -3.05 -4.47 0.67
CA ALA A 95 -2.75 -5.28 1.84
C ALA A 95 -1.62 -4.72 2.72
N THR A 96 -0.77 -3.81 2.22
CA THR A 96 0.24 -3.10 3.02
C THR A 96 -0.35 -1.95 3.86
N VAL A 97 -1.47 -1.36 3.46
CA VAL A 97 -2.01 -0.13 4.10
C VAL A 97 -2.32 -0.32 5.60
N PRO A 98 -2.99 -1.40 6.03
CA PRO A 98 -3.24 -1.62 7.46
C PRO A 98 -1.95 -1.80 8.27
N PHE A 99 -0.87 -2.31 7.68
CA PHE A 99 0.40 -2.50 8.39
C PHE A 99 1.08 -1.18 8.73
N ASN A 100 1.03 -0.19 7.83
CA ASN A 100 1.56 1.15 8.11
C ASN A 100 0.79 1.80 9.27
N GLN A 101 -0.52 1.56 9.36
CA GLN A 101 -1.35 2.05 10.47
C GLN A 101 -1.05 1.32 11.77
N LEU A 102 -0.86 0.00 11.71
CA LEU A 102 -0.45 -0.82 12.85
C LEU A 102 0.92 -0.40 13.39
N GLU A 103 1.87 -0.06 12.51
CA GLU A 103 3.19 0.45 12.90
C GLU A 103 3.10 1.76 13.69
N GLN A 104 2.33 2.74 13.18
CA GLN A 104 2.11 4.00 13.89
C GLN A 104 1.46 3.79 15.27
N ARG A 105 0.51 2.86 15.36
CA ARG A 105 -0.14 2.51 16.63
C ARG A 105 0.82 1.78 17.56
N PHE A 106 1.61 0.85 17.04
CA PHE A 106 2.59 0.12 17.82
C PHE A 106 3.64 1.03 18.45
N GLU A 107 4.09 2.06 17.73
CA GLU A 107 5.02 3.04 18.27
C GLU A 107 4.45 3.80 19.49
N LEU A 108 3.14 4.05 19.49
CA LEU A 108 2.46 4.57 20.68
C LEU A 108 2.46 3.50 21.78
N ILE A 109 2.10 2.24 21.45
CA ILE A 109 2.08 1.06 22.36
C ILE A 109 3.38 0.93 23.14
N SER A 110 4.49 0.88 22.41
CA SER A 110 5.81 0.65 23.00
C SER A 110 6.29 1.79 23.89
N LYS A 111 5.77 3.01 23.74
CA LYS A 111 6.12 4.18 24.57
C LYS A 111 5.29 4.31 25.86
N GLY A 112 4.28 3.45 26.06
CA GLY A 112 3.47 3.46 27.27
C GLY A 112 2.50 4.64 27.39
N GLU A 113 2.20 5.33 26.28
CA GLU A 113 1.31 6.51 26.24
C GLU A 113 -0.19 6.13 26.27
N TYR A 114 -0.64 5.28 27.22
CA TYR A 114 -2.01 4.70 27.30
C TYR A 114 -2.89 5.22 28.45
N SER A 115 -2.53 6.31 29.11
CA SER A 115 -2.98 6.57 30.48
C SER A 115 -4.36 7.22 30.69
N ASP A 116 -5.29 7.24 29.73
CA ASP A 116 -6.63 7.82 29.94
C ASP A 116 -7.73 7.05 29.18
N SER A 117 -9.01 7.23 29.54
CA SER A 117 -10.22 6.60 28.95
C SER A 117 -10.31 6.56 27.41
N SER A 118 -9.44 7.29 26.69
CA SER A 118 -9.16 7.15 25.27
C SER A 118 -8.35 5.90 24.89
N SER A 119 -7.91 5.10 25.86
CA SER A 119 -7.03 3.94 25.69
C SER A 119 -7.77 2.67 25.27
N GLU A 120 -9.02 2.46 25.71
CA GLU A 120 -9.85 1.35 25.26
C GLU A 120 -10.24 1.49 23.79
N ASP A 121 -10.66 2.69 23.36
CA ASP A 121 -10.93 3.00 21.95
C ASP A 121 -9.68 2.80 21.09
N ALA A 122 -8.51 3.23 21.56
CA ALA A 122 -7.25 3.05 20.86
C ALA A 122 -6.86 1.56 20.74
N ILE A 123 -7.08 0.76 21.78
CA ILE A 123 -6.85 -0.69 21.77
C ILE A 123 -7.85 -1.38 20.82
N MET A 124 -9.13 -1.00 20.85
CA MET A 124 -10.15 -1.59 19.99
C MET A 124 -9.95 -1.24 18.51
N GLU A 125 -9.60 0.01 18.20
CA GLU A 125 -9.24 0.43 16.85
C GLU A 125 -8.02 -0.35 16.35
N THR A 126 -7.05 -0.54 17.23
CA THR A 126 -5.85 -1.33 17.00
C THR A 126 -6.16 -2.80 16.67
N ILE A 127 -7.06 -3.43 17.43
CA ILE A 127 -7.54 -4.80 17.18
C ILE A 127 -8.24 -4.88 15.81
N TYR A 128 -9.09 -3.91 15.49
CA TYR A 128 -9.77 -3.85 14.21
C TYR A 128 -8.79 -3.77 13.03
N LEU A 129 -7.75 -2.93 13.15
CA LEU A 129 -6.69 -2.82 12.14
C LEU A 129 -5.95 -4.15 11.93
N ALA A 130 -5.66 -4.90 13.01
CA ALA A 130 -5.02 -6.21 12.91
C ALA A 130 -5.92 -7.23 12.19
N PHE A 131 -7.23 -7.20 12.44
CA PHE A 131 -8.19 -8.04 11.72
C PHE A 131 -8.31 -7.67 10.24
N GLU A 132 -8.33 -6.38 9.90
CA GLU A 132 -8.37 -5.92 8.52
C GLU A 132 -7.07 -6.30 7.78
N ALA A 133 -5.90 -6.13 8.42
CA ALA A 133 -4.62 -6.61 7.91
C ALA A 133 -4.65 -8.12 7.60
N LYS A 134 -5.16 -8.91 8.55
CA LYS A 134 -5.30 -10.37 8.41
C LYS A 134 -6.18 -10.76 7.21
N LYS A 135 -7.30 -10.06 7.05
CA LYS A 135 -8.24 -10.29 5.94
C LYS A 135 -7.60 -9.97 4.60
N GLN A 136 -6.87 -8.86 4.49
CA GLN A 136 -6.21 -8.47 3.24
C GLN A 136 -5.06 -9.41 2.88
N VAL A 137 -4.25 -9.83 3.86
CA VAL A 137 -3.21 -10.86 3.64
C VAL A 137 -3.84 -12.19 3.18
N ALA A 138 -4.95 -12.61 3.79
CA ALA A 138 -5.66 -13.81 3.36
C ALA A 138 -6.19 -13.70 1.92
N GLN A 139 -6.67 -12.52 1.52
CA GLN A 139 -7.10 -12.25 0.15
C GLN A 139 -5.94 -12.40 -0.83
N VAL A 140 -4.77 -11.82 -0.53
CA VAL A 140 -3.55 -12.01 -1.34
C VAL A 140 -3.18 -13.48 -1.43
N ALA A 141 -3.17 -14.19 -0.29
CA ALA A 141 -2.82 -15.62 -0.23
C ALA A 141 -3.76 -16.53 -1.03
N SER A 142 -5.03 -16.13 -1.16
CA SER A 142 -6.05 -16.84 -1.93
C SER A 142 -6.14 -16.42 -3.40
N SER A 143 -5.33 -15.46 -3.83
CA SER A 143 -5.40 -14.92 -5.19
C SER A 143 -4.90 -15.94 -6.21
N GLU A 144 -5.72 -16.23 -7.22
CA GLU A 144 -5.36 -17.06 -8.38
C GLU A 144 -4.10 -16.55 -9.09
N VAL A 145 -3.77 -15.27 -8.92
CA VAL A 145 -2.59 -14.65 -9.52
C VAL A 145 -1.29 -15.25 -8.96
N LEU A 146 -1.25 -15.68 -7.69
CA LEU A 146 -0.06 -16.31 -7.11
C LEU A 146 0.39 -17.57 -7.85
N GLU A 147 -0.54 -18.23 -8.53
CA GLU A 147 -0.30 -19.41 -9.37
C GLU A 147 0.22 -19.05 -10.76
N SER A 148 0.02 -17.79 -11.19
CA SER A 148 0.44 -17.27 -12.50
C SER A 148 1.82 -16.59 -12.51
N LEU A 149 2.36 -16.30 -11.32
CA LEU A 149 3.68 -15.69 -11.15
C LEU A 149 4.81 -16.70 -11.33
N SER A 150 6.01 -16.23 -11.66
CA SER A 150 7.20 -17.09 -11.65
C SER A 150 7.51 -17.59 -10.24
N GLU A 151 8.27 -18.70 -10.14
CA GLU A 151 8.70 -19.26 -8.85
C GLU A 151 9.42 -18.22 -7.97
N GLY A 152 10.25 -17.37 -8.59
CA GLY A 152 10.94 -16.29 -7.91
C GLY A 152 9.98 -15.26 -7.29
N GLU A 153 8.99 -14.83 -8.04
CA GLU A 153 7.99 -13.84 -7.59
C GLU A 153 7.04 -14.42 -6.55
N SER A 154 6.54 -15.63 -6.78
CA SER A 154 5.66 -16.34 -5.85
C SER A 154 6.37 -16.60 -4.52
N SER A 155 7.67 -16.95 -4.53
CA SER A 155 8.43 -17.16 -3.30
C SER A 155 8.58 -15.89 -2.45
N VAL A 156 8.82 -14.73 -3.08
CA VAL A 156 8.93 -13.44 -2.38
C VAL A 156 7.59 -13.06 -1.74
N ILE A 157 6.49 -13.20 -2.48
CA ILE A 157 5.16 -12.87 -1.95
C ILE A 157 4.72 -13.86 -0.86
N ARG A 158 5.03 -15.15 -0.99
CA ARG A 158 4.77 -16.14 0.07
C ARG A 158 5.54 -15.83 1.35
N ARG A 159 6.80 -15.39 1.23
CA ARG A 159 7.57 -14.92 2.37
C ARG A 159 6.93 -13.68 2.99
N TRP A 160 6.48 -12.73 2.18
CA TRP A 160 5.76 -11.54 2.65
C TRP A 160 4.49 -11.93 3.43
N ILE A 161 3.66 -12.83 2.89
CA ILE A 161 2.45 -13.35 3.56
C ILE A 161 2.81 -14.00 4.90
N SER A 162 3.83 -14.86 4.92
CA SER A 162 4.25 -15.56 6.14
C SER A 162 4.70 -14.57 7.22
N THR A 163 5.57 -13.60 6.88
CA THR A 163 6.03 -12.58 7.83
C THR A 163 4.87 -11.72 8.33
N ALA A 164 3.95 -11.35 7.44
CA ALA A 164 2.74 -10.60 7.78
C ALA A 164 1.86 -11.33 8.80
N GLN A 165 1.67 -12.64 8.62
CA GLN A 165 0.90 -13.49 9.52
C GLN A 165 1.54 -13.62 10.90
N GLU A 166 2.86 -13.81 10.97
CA GLU A 166 3.62 -13.84 12.23
C GLU A 166 3.52 -12.50 12.97
N MET A 167 3.69 -11.39 12.25
CA MET A 167 3.58 -10.03 12.80
C MET A 167 2.18 -9.76 13.37
N ILE A 168 1.11 -10.08 12.62
CA ILE A 168 -0.27 -9.94 13.10
C ILE A 168 -0.53 -10.83 14.32
N GLY A 169 -0.07 -12.08 14.31
CA GLY A 169 -0.23 -13.01 15.42
C GLY A 169 0.41 -12.47 16.70
N LEU A 170 1.66 -12.03 16.59
CA LEU A 170 2.40 -11.44 17.70
C LEU A 170 1.72 -10.15 18.22
N TYR A 171 1.20 -9.34 17.31
CA TYR A 171 0.45 -8.14 17.69
C TYR A 171 -0.80 -8.45 18.50
N ILE A 172 -1.58 -9.44 18.08
CA ILE A 172 -2.77 -9.90 18.81
C ILE A 172 -2.38 -10.43 20.20
N GLU A 173 -1.26 -11.14 20.31
CA GLU A 173 -0.74 -11.59 21.61
C GLU A 173 -0.32 -10.41 22.52
N ILE A 174 0.33 -9.39 21.96
CA ILE A 174 0.72 -8.17 22.69
C ILE A 174 -0.52 -7.45 23.21
N VAL A 175 -1.49 -7.17 22.33
CA VAL A 175 -2.74 -6.52 22.74
C VAL A 175 -3.47 -7.37 23.77
N GLY A 176 -3.52 -8.69 23.56
CA GLY A 176 -4.08 -9.63 24.53
C GLY A 176 -3.46 -9.49 25.92
N LEU A 177 -2.13 -9.34 26.03
CA LEU A 177 -1.47 -9.11 27.32
C LEU A 177 -1.74 -7.74 27.93
N LEU A 178 -1.98 -6.72 27.11
CA LEU A 178 -2.34 -5.38 27.57
C LEU A 178 -3.80 -5.33 28.07
N THR A 179 -4.66 -6.22 27.57
CA THR A 179 -6.08 -6.32 27.94
C THR A 179 -6.36 -7.39 29.00
N ASP A 180 -5.60 -8.50 29.01
CA ASP A 180 -5.70 -9.59 29.98
C ASP A 180 -5.17 -9.10 31.34
N GLY A 181 -6.10 -8.72 32.20
CA GLY A 181 -5.80 -8.11 33.48
C GLY A 181 -6.84 -7.08 33.90
N THR A 182 -7.74 -6.71 32.99
CA THR A 182 -8.99 -6.04 33.35
C THR A 182 -9.95 -7.13 33.83
N GLU A 183 -10.14 -7.27 35.14
CA GLU A 183 -11.30 -8.02 35.62
C GLU A 183 -12.55 -7.30 35.09
N GLU A 184 -13.40 -8.01 34.34
CA GLU A 184 -14.67 -7.44 33.88
C GLU A 184 -15.42 -6.92 35.11
N PRO A 185 -15.77 -5.62 35.15
CA PRO A 185 -16.35 -5.05 36.36
C PRO A 185 -17.66 -5.78 36.67
N GLN A 186 -17.86 -6.09 37.95
CA GLN A 186 -19.05 -6.82 38.43
C GLN A 186 -19.89 -5.92 39.32
N CYS A 187 -21.21 -6.04 39.18
CA CYS A 187 -22.13 -5.36 40.08
C CYS A 187 -21.92 -5.85 41.53
N THR A 188 -21.59 -4.93 42.44
CA THR A 188 -21.35 -5.27 43.86
C THR A 188 -22.58 -5.82 44.58
N GLU A 189 -23.79 -5.63 44.04
CA GLU A 189 -25.02 -6.15 44.64
C GLU A 189 -25.35 -7.58 44.17
N CYS A 190 -25.02 -7.95 42.93
CA CYS A 190 -25.49 -9.22 42.36
C CYS A 190 -24.44 -10.06 41.62
N GLY A 191 -23.24 -9.51 41.37
CA GLY A 191 -22.14 -10.20 40.69
C GLY A 191 -22.26 -10.28 39.16
N GLU A 192 -23.32 -9.70 38.57
CA GLU A 192 -23.46 -9.62 37.11
C GLU A 192 -22.34 -8.75 36.51
N ILE A 193 -21.80 -9.15 35.35
CA ILE A 193 -20.87 -8.34 34.57
C ILE A 193 -21.57 -7.06 34.10
N ILE A 194 -20.92 -5.92 34.29
CA ILE A 194 -21.44 -4.59 33.92
C ILE A 194 -20.57 -3.96 32.83
N GLY A 195 -21.18 -3.22 31.89
CA GLY A 195 -20.43 -2.46 30.89
C GLY A 195 -19.91 -1.14 31.48
N HIS A 196 -18.78 -0.64 30.96
CA HIS A 196 -18.18 0.64 31.39
C HIS A 196 -19.12 1.85 31.20
N ASP A 197 -20.08 1.78 30.27
CA ASP A 197 -21.06 2.84 29.98
C ASP A 197 -22.44 2.61 30.65
N ASP A 198 -22.61 1.59 31.49
CA ASP A 198 -23.91 1.32 32.12
C ASP A 198 -24.14 2.24 33.35
N ASP A 199 -25.25 2.99 33.36
CA ASP A 199 -25.69 3.77 34.54
C ASP A 199 -26.31 2.88 35.65
N PHE A 200 -26.77 1.67 35.27
CA PHE A 200 -27.48 0.73 36.13
C PHE A 200 -27.15 -0.73 35.76
N CYS A 201 -27.07 -1.60 36.76
CA CYS A 201 -26.89 -3.04 36.53
C CYS A 201 -28.13 -3.64 35.87
N ARG A 202 -27.95 -4.31 34.73
CA ARG A 202 -29.04 -4.95 33.98
C ARG A 202 -29.63 -6.17 34.69
N GLY A 203 -28.87 -6.81 35.58
CA GLY A 203 -29.30 -7.98 36.35
C GLY A 203 -30.21 -7.63 37.53
N CYS A 204 -29.82 -6.65 38.36
CA CYS A 204 -30.52 -6.33 39.60
C CYS A 204 -31.13 -4.92 39.68
N GLY A 205 -30.82 -4.04 38.72
CA GLY A 205 -31.29 -2.65 38.70
C GLY A 205 -30.56 -1.69 39.64
N ALA A 206 -29.48 -2.15 40.30
CA ALA A 206 -28.64 -1.31 41.15
C ALA A 206 -28.05 -0.15 40.36
N LYS A 207 -28.01 1.04 40.95
CA LYS A 207 -27.31 2.19 40.37
C LYS A 207 -25.81 1.95 40.48
N LEU A 208 -25.10 2.10 39.37
CA LEU A 208 -23.65 1.93 39.33
C LEU A 208 -22.95 3.24 39.74
N SER A 209 -21.81 3.11 40.41
CA SER A 209 -21.00 4.22 40.89
C SER A 209 -19.59 4.13 40.31
N ASP A 210 -18.97 5.28 40.06
CA ASP A 210 -17.61 5.39 39.52
C ASP A 210 -16.56 4.62 40.34
N GLU A 211 -16.84 4.32 41.61
CA GLU A 211 -15.95 3.55 42.48
C GLU A 211 -15.93 2.05 42.15
N GLN A 212 -17.01 1.49 41.60
CA GLN A 212 -17.09 0.08 41.19
C GLN A 212 -16.26 -0.24 39.93
N PHE A 213 -15.91 0.80 39.17
CA PHE A 213 -15.03 0.72 38.01
C PHE A 213 -13.55 1.03 38.35
N LYS A 214 -13.24 1.44 39.59
CA LYS A 214 -11.87 1.75 40.04
C LYS A 214 -11.09 0.53 40.53
N ASP A 215 -11.79 -0.56 40.87
CA ASP A 215 -11.21 -1.78 41.43
C ASP A 215 -10.83 -2.83 40.37
N SER A 216 -11.14 -2.60 39.08
CA SER A 216 -10.52 -3.32 37.96
C SER A 216 -9.08 -2.84 37.76
N LYS A 217 -8.27 -2.87 38.81
CA LYS A 217 -6.84 -2.59 38.70
C LYS A 217 -6.23 -3.72 37.89
N SER A 218 -5.67 -3.32 36.75
CA SER A 218 -4.79 -4.10 35.88
C SER A 218 -4.04 -5.15 36.69
N ALA A 219 -4.23 -6.43 36.36
CA ALA A 219 -3.19 -7.40 36.67
C ALA A 219 -1.84 -6.77 36.27
N ALA A 220 -0.83 -6.88 37.15
CA ALA A 220 0.47 -6.31 36.87
C ALA A 220 0.94 -6.83 35.51
N ILE A 221 1.11 -5.93 34.54
CA ILE A 221 1.63 -6.28 33.22
C ILE A 221 3.02 -6.86 33.45
N ASP A 222 3.24 -8.06 32.90
CA ASP A 222 4.55 -8.69 32.91
C ASP A 222 5.45 -7.95 31.90
N GLU A 223 6.12 -6.90 32.38
CA GLU A 223 6.97 -6.00 31.58
C GLU A 223 8.07 -6.79 30.82
N GLU A 224 8.69 -7.78 31.45
CA GLU A 224 9.73 -8.62 30.82
C GLU A 224 9.16 -9.43 29.65
N LYS A 225 7.98 -10.03 29.84
CA LYS A 225 7.29 -10.77 28.78
C LYS A 225 6.81 -9.86 27.64
N LEU A 226 6.47 -8.60 27.96
CA LEU A 226 6.04 -7.61 26.98
C LEU A 226 7.24 -7.09 26.16
N ASP A 227 8.36 -6.77 26.81
CA ASP A 227 9.59 -6.33 26.16
C ASP A 227 10.12 -7.35 25.13
N ASN A 228 10.14 -8.64 25.50
CA ASN A 228 10.54 -9.70 24.57
C ASN A 228 9.62 -9.77 23.33
N LYS A 229 8.32 -9.49 23.50
CA LYS A 229 7.38 -9.46 22.39
C LYS A 229 7.54 -8.21 21.53
N PHE A 230 7.84 -7.07 22.14
CA PHE A 230 8.14 -5.85 21.40
C PHE A 230 9.40 -6.00 20.53
N GLU A 231 10.48 -6.55 21.07
CA GLU A 231 11.71 -6.84 20.31
C GLU A 231 11.42 -7.78 19.12
N ARG A 232 10.64 -8.85 19.35
CA ARG A 232 10.22 -9.75 18.27
C ARG A 232 9.34 -9.05 17.24
N PHE A 233 8.47 -8.14 17.66
CA PHE A 233 7.60 -7.39 16.76
C PHE A 233 8.41 -6.45 15.88
N ASP A 234 9.38 -5.74 16.45
CA ASP A 234 10.29 -4.88 15.69
C ASP A 234 11.10 -5.66 14.65
N LYS A 235 11.57 -6.85 15.00
CA LYS A 235 12.22 -7.74 14.04
C LYS A 235 11.28 -8.13 12.88
N TYR A 236 10.05 -8.57 13.16
CA TYR A 236 9.10 -8.94 12.11
C TYR A 236 8.66 -7.73 11.27
N ARG A 237 8.54 -6.55 11.90
CA ARG A 237 8.27 -5.28 11.21
C ARG A 237 9.39 -4.95 10.23
N TYR A 238 10.65 -5.06 10.66
CA TYR A 238 11.81 -4.91 9.77
C TYR A 238 11.75 -5.92 8.61
N GLU A 239 11.57 -7.21 8.89
CA GLU A 239 11.50 -8.25 7.86
C GLU A 239 10.34 -8.01 6.89
N PHE A 240 9.17 -7.59 7.38
CA PHE A 240 7.99 -7.31 6.55
C PHE A 240 8.27 -6.16 5.59
N ASN A 241 8.87 -5.07 6.07
CA ASN A 241 9.24 -3.92 5.26
C ASN A 241 10.33 -4.28 4.25
N GLU A 242 11.35 -5.05 4.66
CA GLU A 242 12.41 -5.53 3.78
C GLU A 242 11.85 -6.36 2.62
N VAL A 243 10.94 -7.30 2.90
CA VAL A 243 10.30 -8.12 1.86
C VAL A 243 9.36 -7.26 1.00
N GLY A 244 8.67 -6.28 1.58
CA GLY A 244 7.83 -5.33 0.86
C GLY A 244 8.59 -4.52 -0.20
N LEU A 245 9.86 -4.18 0.06
CA LEU A 245 10.74 -3.55 -0.92
C LEU A 245 11.09 -4.48 -2.09
N GLU A 246 11.33 -5.76 -1.82
CA GLU A 246 11.56 -6.76 -2.88
C GLU A 246 10.31 -6.97 -3.74
N VAL A 247 9.13 -7.00 -3.12
CA VAL A 247 7.86 -7.02 -3.85
C VAL A 247 7.76 -5.77 -4.72
N THR A 248 7.97 -4.58 -4.16
CA THR A 248 7.92 -3.30 -4.88
C THR A 248 8.87 -3.30 -6.09
N ALA A 249 10.09 -3.78 -5.91
CA ALA A 249 11.06 -3.93 -6.99
C ALA A 249 10.53 -4.88 -8.07
N ALA A 250 10.03 -6.06 -7.69
CA ALA A 250 9.44 -7.02 -8.63
C ALA A 250 8.28 -6.40 -9.43
N MET A 251 7.38 -5.65 -8.80
CA MET A 251 6.26 -5.02 -9.53
C MET A 251 6.73 -3.94 -10.51
N ALA A 252 7.79 -3.20 -10.16
CA ALA A 252 8.34 -2.17 -11.04
C ALA A 252 8.85 -2.75 -12.37
N TYR A 253 9.40 -3.97 -12.35
CA TYR A 253 9.82 -4.69 -13.56
C TYR A 253 8.64 -5.05 -14.48
N ASN A 254 7.52 -5.46 -13.91
CA ASN A 254 6.39 -6.01 -14.67
C ASN A 254 5.37 -4.95 -15.14
N ALA A 255 5.44 -3.73 -14.61
CA ALA A 255 4.57 -2.61 -15.01
C ALA A 255 4.86 -2.04 -16.43
N GLY A 256 5.63 -2.73 -17.27
CA GLY A 256 5.94 -2.30 -18.64
C GLY A 256 6.82 -1.04 -18.71
N ARG A 257 7.44 -0.67 -17.59
CA ARG A 257 8.47 0.37 -17.55
C ARG A 257 9.78 -0.27 -17.98
N ASN A 258 10.61 0.43 -18.75
CA ASN A 258 11.97 -0.04 -19.11
C ASN A 258 12.87 0.00 -17.87
N ILE A 259 12.49 -0.72 -16.82
CA ILE A 259 13.23 -0.79 -15.56
C ILE A 259 14.13 -2.02 -15.63
N THR A 260 15.43 -1.82 -15.50
CA THR A 260 16.44 -2.89 -15.48
C THR A 260 17.16 -2.94 -14.14
N ALA A 261 17.70 -4.09 -13.77
CA ALA A 261 18.60 -4.21 -12.62
C ALA A 261 20.04 -4.14 -13.14
N PRO A 262 20.81 -3.08 -12.88
CA PRO A 262 22.22 -3.06 -13.25
C PRO A 262 23.05 -4.00 -12.36
N TRP A 263 22.59 -4.28 -11.14
CA TRP A 263 23.27 -5.13 -10.15
C TRP A 263 22.27 -5.98 -9.38
N ASP A 264 22.66 -7.23 -9.09
CA ASP A 264 21.84 -8.13 -8.26
C ASP A 264 21.80 -7.69 -6.79
N HIS A 265 22.85 -7.01 -6.33
CA HIS A 265 22.96 -6.42 -5.00
C HIS A 265 23.35 -4.95 -5.09
N CYS A 266 22.96 -4.16 -4.10
CA CYS A 266 23.32 -2.76 -4.02
C CYS A 266 24.83 -2.59 -3.73
N PRO A 267 25.60 -1.85 -4.56
CA PRO A 267 27.01 -1.57 -4.26
C PRO A 267 27.25 -0.67 -3.05
N ASN A 268 26.20 -0.07 -2.47
CA ASN A 268 26.30 0.72 -1.25
C ASN A 268 26.02 -0.14 -0.01
N CYS A 269 24.80 -0.67 0.11
CA CYS A 269 24.37 -1.39 1.32
C CYS A 269 24.47 -2.92 1.22
N GLY A 270 24.76 -3.48 0.03
CA GLY A 270 24.80 -4.92 -0.18
C GLY A 270 23.44 -5.61 -0.28
N LYS A 271 22.32 -4.92 -0.07
CA LYS A 271 20.98 -5.52 -0.16
C LYS A 271 20.68 -6.01 -1.59
N GLY A 272 20.28 -7.28 -1.70
CA GLY A 272 19.86 -7.91 -2.96
C GLY A 272 18.49 -7.45 -3.45
N ARG A 273 18.29 -7.45 -4.78
CA ARG A 273 16.98 -7.28 -5.46
C ARG A 273 16.24 -5.98 -5.16
N THR A 274 16.96 -4.91 -4.80
CA THR A 274 16.36 -3.59 -4.49
C THR A 274 16.88 -2.48 -5.40
N VAL A 275 17.74 -2.80 -6.36
CA VAL A 275 18.34 -1.83 -7.28
C VAL A 275 17.51 -1.77 -8.57
N LEU A 276 17.08 -0.56 -8.94
CA LEU A 276 16.28 -0.28 -10.13
C LEU A 276 16.96 0.80 -10.98
N GLU A 277 17.01 0.61 -12.29
CA GLU A 277 17.40 1.61 -13.31
C GLU A 277 16.16 2.10 -14.04
N ASN A 278 15.97 3.40 -14.23
CA ASN A 278 14.90 3.93 -15.09
C ASN A 278 15.35 4.12 -16.55
N ASP A 279 14.42 4.56 -17.41
CA ASP A 279 14.66 4.79 -18.84
C ASP A 279 15.69 5.90 -19.16
N LYS A 280 15.98 6.77 -18.18
CA LYS A 280 17.01 7.82 -18.27
C LYS A 280 18.40 7.32 -17.84
N GLY A 281 18.51 6.07 -17.36
CA GLY A 281 19.76 5.52 -16.84
C GLY A 281 20.11 6.01 -15.43
N GLU A 282 19.13 6.52 -14.70
CA GLU A 282 19.23 6.81 -13.27
C GLU A 282 18.96 5.52 -12.50
N VAL A 283 19.82 5.21 -11.53
CA VAL A 283 19.74 4.00 -10.73
C VAL A 283 19.54 4.35 -9.27
N LEU A 284 18.65 3.63 -8.63
CA LEU A 284 18.29 3.80 -7.23
C LEU A 284 18.28 2.44 -6.52
N CYS A 285 18.77 2.39 -5.29
CA CYS A 285 18.47 1.31 -4.36
C CYS A 285 17.27 1.69 -3.48
N LEU A 286 16.19 0.90 -3.52
CA LEU A 286 15.00 1.12 -2.70
C LEU A 286 15.20 0.88 -1.20
N PHE A 287 16.30 0.24 -0.79
CA PHE A 287 16.60 -0.08 0.61
C PHE A 287 17.36 1.04 1.32
N CYS A 288 18.50 1.46 0.75
CA CYS A 288 19.37 2.49 1.36
C CYS A 288 19.32 3.85 0.65
N ASN A 289 18.44 4.00 -0.35
CA ASN A 289 18.29 5.23 -1.14
C ASN A 289 19.57 5.70 -1.88
N ALA A 290 20.56 4.82 -2.03
CA ALA A 290 21.75 5.14 -2.81
C ALA A 290 21.41 5.35 -4.28
N ARG A 291 22.05 6.33 -4.92
CA ARG A 291 21.74 6.76 -6.30
C ARG A 291 22.97 6.74 -7.19
N TRP A 292 22.81 6.29 -8.44
CA TRP A 292 23.82 6.36 -9.48
C TRP A 292 23.25 6.93 -10.77
N GLU A 293 24.12 7.53 -11.59
CA GLU A 293 23.78 7.97 -12.94
C GLU A 293 24.78 7.38 -13.93
N LYS A 294 24.28 6.84 -15.04
CA LYS A 294 25.12 6.35 -16.13
C LYS A 294 25.65 7.51 -16.97
N ARG A 295 26.96 7.75 -16.91
CA ARG A 295 27.65 8.74 -17.76
C ARG A 295 28.63 8.04 -18.69
N ARG A 296 28.25 7.91 -19.96
CA ARG A 296 29.01 7.18 -21.01
C ARG A 296 29.20 5.70 -20.62
N LYS A 297 30.44 5.28 -20.29
CA LYS A 297 30.82 3.90 -19.92
C LYS A 297 31.04 3.71 -18.42
N LYS A 298 30.74 4.74 -17.62
CA LYS A 298 30.94 4.74 -16.16
C LYS A 298 29.66 5.10 -15.44
N TRP A 299 29.59 4.67 -14.19
CA TRP A 299 28.51 4.98 -13.26
C TRP A 299 29.07 5.90 -12.18
N ALA A 300 28.41 7.04 -12.00
CA ALA A 300 28.74 8.01 -10.96
C ALA A 300 27.75 7.84 -9.81
N MET A 301 28.26 7.71 -8.58
CA MET A 301 27.40 7.65 -7.40
C MET A 301 27.11 9.07 -6.91
N HIS A 302 25.83 9.37 -6.67
CA HIS A 302 25.34 10.69 -6.27
C HIS A 302 24.76 10.71 -4.85
N ARG A 303 24.53 9.54 -4.26
CA ARG A 303 24.10 9.40 -2.87
C ARG A 303 24.56 8.07 -2.32
N GLY A 304 25.13 8.09 -1.11
CA GLY A 304 25.64 6.96 -0.33
C GLY A 304 27.14 7.10 -0.04
N GLU A 305 27.78 6.06 0.49
CA GLU A 305 29.12 6.16 1.10
C GLU A 305 30.23 6.56 0.12
N LEU A 306 30.10 6.16 -1.15
CA LEU A 306 31.06 6.46 -2.22
C LEU A 306 30.59 7.61 -3.12
N GLU A 307 29.83 8.58 -2.58
CA GLU A 307 29.36 9.75 -3.33
C GLU A 307 30.52 10.47 -4.05
N GLY A 308 30.31 10.79 -5.33
CA GLY A 308 31.29 11.44 -6.20
C GLY A 308 32.20 10.47 -6.96
N GLU A 309 32.29 9.20 -6.55
CA GLU A 309 33.08 8.18 -7.24
C GLU A 309 32.54 7.85 -8.62
N LYS A 310 33.45 7.65 -9.59
CA LYS A 310 33.12 7.34 -11.00
C LYS A 310 33.86 6.11 -11.47
N LYS A 311 33.18 4.97 -11.38
CA LYS A 311 33.76 3.66 -11.68
C LYS A 311 33.09 3.00 -12.89
N SER A 312 33.80 2.09 -13.53
CA SER A 312 33.28 1.21 -14.59
C SER A 312 32.29 0.20 -13.99
N LYS A 313 31.54 -0.48 -14.86
CA LYS A 313 30.62 -1.54 -14.42
C LYS A 313 31.35 -2.64 -13.63
N GLY A 314 32.51 -3.11 -14.12
CA GLY A 314 33.27 -4.17 -13.47
C GLY A 314 33.82 -3.79 -12.09
N GLU A 315 34.25 -2.53 -11.90
CA GLU A 315 34.66 -2.03 -10.58
C GLU A 315 33.48 -1.98 -9.60
N TRP A 316 32.30 -1.54 -10.06
CA TRP A 316 31.08 -1.60 -9.22
C TRP A 316 30.62 -3.03 -8.95
N ASP A 317 30.87 -3.98 -9.86
CA ASP A 317 30.55 -5.40 -9.65
C ASP A 317 31.42 -6.04 -8.58
N GLU A 318 32.66 -5.57 -8.42
CA GLU A 318 33.53 -5.99 -7.32
C GLU A 318 33.04 -5.47 -5.98
N ILE A 319 32.75 -4.17 -5.89
CA ILE A 319 32.16 -3.54 -4.70
C ILE A 319 30.83 -4.22 -4.35
N CYS A 320 29.96 -4.48 -5.34
CA CYS A 320 28.70 -5.19 -5.16
C CYS A 320 28.87 -6.54 -4.47
N ARG A 321 29.91 -7.32 -4.80
CA ARG A 321 30.17 -8.62 -4.17
C ARG A 321 30.63 -8.46 -2.72
N GLU A 322 31.50 -7.48 -2.46
CA GLU A 322 31.98 -7.19 -1.10
C GLU A 322 30.86 -6.70 -0.19
N SER A 323 30.07 -5.73 -0.65
CA SER A 323 28.92 -5.21 0.11
C SER A 323 27.88 -6.31 0.37
N ALA A 324 27.60 -7.19 -0.60
CA ALA A 324 26.69 -8.31 -0.40
C ALA A 324 27.17 -9.25 0.73
N ALA A 325 28.45 -9.62 0.73
CA ALA A 325 29.03 -10.45 1.78
C ALA A 325 29.01 -9.75 3.16
N GLN A 326 29.21 -8.43 3.20
CA GLN A 326 29.10 -7.67 4.44
C GLN A 326 27.66 -7.66 4.95
N PHE A 327 26.69 -7.40 4.08
CA PHE A 327 25.26 -7.37 4.43
C PHE A 327 24.77 -8.71 5.02
N GLU A 328 25.24 -9.84 4.49
CA GLU A 328 24.89 -11.17 5.02
C GLU A 328 25.35 -11.39 6.47
N ASN A 329 26.43 -10.73 6.90
CA ASN A 329 26.97 -10.85 8.25
C ASN A 329 26.31 -9.90 9.26
N LEU A 330 25.45 -8.98 8.81
CA LEU A 330 24.74 -8.06 9.70
C LEU A 330 23.57 -8.76 10.38
N ASP A 331 23.37 -8.46 11.66
CA ASP A 331 22.11 -8.76 12.35
C ASP A 331 20.97 -7.86 11.85
N TRP A 332 19.76 -8.06 12.36
CA TRP A 332 18.58 -7.33 11.88
C TRP A 332 18.59 -5.85 12.34
N GLU A 333 19.18 -5.53 13.49
CA GLU A 333 19.27 -4.16 14.02
C GLU A 333 20.23 -3.34 13.15
N GLN A 334 21.40 -3.90 12.88
CA GLN A 334 22.39 -3.32 11.97
C GLN A 334 21.82 -3.12 10.57
N LYS A 335 21.01 -4.05 10.07
CA LYS A 335 20.34 -3.87 8.78
C LYS A 335 19.26 -2.79 8.83
N ALA A 336 18.52 -2.68 9.94
CA ALA A 336 17.51 -1.65 10.11
C ALA A 336 18.11 -0.23 10.08
N GLU A 337 19.33 -0.05 10.59
CA GLU A 337 20.06 1.23 10.50
C GLU A 337 20.41 1.63 9.06
N LEU A 338 20.51 0.67 8.15
CA LEU A 338 20.79 0.92 6.73
C LEU A 338 19.53 1.27 5.92
N VAL A 339 18.34 1.03 6.47
CA VAL A 339 17.06 1.34 5.82
C VAL A 339 16.84 2.84 5.86
N ASP A 340 16.68 3.45 4.68
CA ASP A 340 16.28 4.85 4.55
C ASP A 340 14.77 4.91 4.31
N THR A 341 14.01 5.29 5.34
CA THR A 341 12.55 5.13 5.45
C THR A 341 11.72 6.02 4.53
N ASN A 342 12.33 6.88 3.70
CA ASN A 342 11.60 7.77 2.79
C ASN A 342 11.09 7.07 1.50
N ILE A 343 10.49 5.89 1.66
CA ILE A 343 9.94 5.05 0.57
C ILE A 343 8.87 5.80 -0.24
N GLU A 344 8.07 6.68 0.38
CA GLU A 344 7.04 7.47 -0.30
C GLU A 344 7.61 8.48 -1.30
N GLU A 345 8.75 9.11 -0.99
CA GLU A 345 9.48 9.97 -1.94
C GLU A 345 10.07 9.12 -3.08
N LEU A 346 10.55 7.91 -2.78
CA LEU A 346 11.17 7.01 -3.75
C LEU A 346 10.17 6.45 -4.76
N GLN A 347 8.96 6.10 -4.31
CA GLN A 347 7.88 5.71 -5.19
C GLN A 347 7.49 6.86 -6.11
N ARG A 348 7.40 8.10 -5.60
CA ARG A 348 7.01 9.29 -6.37
C ARG A 348 8.03 9.70 -7.43
N ASP A 349 9.32 9.51 -7.17
CA ASP A 349 10.41 9.80 -8.13
C ASP A 349 10.51 8.76 -9.25
N PHE A 350 10.04 7.52 -9.01
CA PHE A 350 10.13 6.39 -9.95
C PHE A 350 8.78 5.91 -10.50
N THR A 351 7.65 6.52 -10.11
CA THR A 351 6.30 6.33 -10.69
C THR A 351 5.84 7.46 -11.57
#